data_AF-S4P3Q9-F1
#
_entry.id   AF-S4P3Q9-F1
#
_cell.length_a   1.000
_cell.length_b   1.000
_cell.length_c   1.000
_cell.angle_alpha   90.00
_cell.angle_beta   90.00
_cell.angle_gamma   90.00
#
_symmetry.space_group_name_H-M   'P 1'
#
loop_
_entity.id
_entity.type
_entity.pdbx_description
1 polymer ?
#
loop_
_entity_poly.entity_id
_entity_poly.type
_entity_poly.pdbx_seq_one_letter_code
_entity_poly.pdbx_strand_id
1 'polypeptide(L)'
;MTQRERLSEQLDKGTLECLVCCERVKQIDPVWYCNNCHHVLHLRCIRKWAMSSMVESKWRCPACQNTNQDIPAEYRCMCGAVRNPEYQRGSNGAHTCGR
;
A
#
# COMPACT_ATOMS: atom_id res chain seq x y z
N MET A 1 -16.74 -14.46 1.36
CA MET A 1 -15.82 -13.32 1.55
C MET A 1 -14.71 -13.42 0.51
N THR A 2 -14.62 -12.43 -0.38
CA THR A 2 -13.61 -12.33 -1.42
C THR A 2 -12.27 -11.83 -0.85
N GLN A 3 -11.17 -12.03 -1.57
CA GLN A 3 -9.85 -11.52 -1.19
C GLN A 3 -9.87 -9.98 -1.00
N ARG A 4 -10.64 -9.27 -1.83
CA ARG A 4 -10.80 -7.81 -1.77
C ARG A 4 -11.48 -7.38 -0.47
N GLU A 5 -12.59 -8.02 -0.11
CA GLU A 5 -13.33 -7.71 1.13
C GLU A 5 -12.46 -7.93 2.37
N ARG A 6 -11.68 -9.02 2.41
CA ARG A 6 -10.77 -9.29 3.51
C ARG A 6 -9.71 -8.19 3.67
N LEU A 7 -9.09 -7.77 2.56
CA LEU A 7 -8.08 -6.72 2.58
C LEU A 7 -8.67 -5.39 3.06
N SER A 8 -9.84 -5.02 2.54
CA SER A 8 -10.56 -3.80 2.96
C SER A 8 -10.85 -3.83 4.46
N GLU A 9 -11.36 -4.95 4.99
CA GLU A 9 -11.64 -5.07 6.41
C GLU A 9 -10.37 -4.95 7.28
N GLN A 10 -9.27 -5.57 6.86
CA GLN A 10 -7.98 -5.47 7.57
C GLN A 10 -7.45 -4.04 7.58
N LEU A 11 -7.58 -3.31 6.48
CA LEU A 11 -7.17 -1.91 6.40
C LEU A 11 -8.06 -1.02 7.28
N ASP A 12 -9.38 -1.18 7.21
CA ASP A 12 -10.32 -0.41 8.04
C ASP A 12 -10.15 -0.67 9.54
N LYS A 13 -9.80 -1.90 9.92
CA LYS A 13 -9.45 -2.26 11.31
C LYS A 13 -8.02 -1.88 11.69
N GLY A 14 -7.16 -1.53 10.73
CA GLY A 14 -5.74 -1.27 10.95
C GLY A 14 -4.97 -2.51 11.43
N THR A 15 -5.36 -3.68 10.95
CA THR A 15 -4.79 -4.99 11.33
C THR A 15 -3.96 -5.63 10.22
N LEU A 16 -3.91 -5.02 9.03
CA LEU A 16 -2.98 -5.46 7.99
C LEU A 16 -1.54 -5.26 8.48
N GLU A 17 -0.69 -6.26 8.32
CA GLU A 17 0.72 -6.19 8.69
C GLU A 17 1.58 -5.88 7.47
N CYS A 18 2.52 -4.93 7.62
CA CYS A 18 3.47 -4.60 6.56
C CYS A 18 4.56 -5.68 6.47
N LEU A 19 4.66 -6.37 5.34
CA LEU A 19 5.64 -7.45 5.11
C LEU A 19 7.12 -7.05 5.23
N VAL A 20 7.43 -5.75 5.29
CA VAL A 20 8.83 -5.26 5.36
C VAL A 20 9.26 -5.01 6.81
N CYS A 21 8.37 -4.47 7.66
CA CYS A 21 8.71 -4.14 9.05
C CYS A 21 7.92 -4.95 10.07
N CYS A 22 7.00 -5.81 9.65
CA CYS A 22 6.11 -6.61 10.48
C CYS A 22 5.25 -5.78 11.46
N GLU A 23 5.02 -4.50 11.15
CA GLU A 23 4.17 -3.60 11.95
C GLU A 23 2.82 -3.41 11.29
N ARG A 24 1.80 -3.09 12.10
CA ARG A 24 0.44 -2.81 11.60
C ARG A 24 0.41 -1.54 10.74
N VAL A 25 -0.25 -1.64 9.61
CA VAL A 25 -0.60 -0.51 8.73
C VAL A 25 -1.87 0.13 9.25
N LYS A 26 -1.76 1.37 9.76
CA LYS A 26 -2.89 2.15 10.25
C LYS A 26 -3.56 2.89 9.10
N GLN A 27 -4.82 3.25 9.30
CA GLN A 27 -5.67 3.92 8.31
C GLN A 27 -5.11 5.29 7.86
N ILE A 28 -4.37 5.95 8.75
CA ILE A 28 -3.75 7.26 8.50
C ILE A 28 -2.31 7.15 7.98
N ASP A 29 -1.72 5.96 7.99
CA ASP A 29 -0.34 5.81 7.58
C ASP A 29 -0.21 6.08 6.07
N PRO A 30 0.86 6.76 5.64
CA PRO A 30 1.20 6.83 4.22
C PRO A 30 1.55 5.43 3.71
N VAL A 31 0.85 4.99 2.69
CA VAL A 31 1.01 3.65 2.12
C VAL A 31 1.33 3.69 0.63
N TRP A 32 1.78 2.54 0.15
CA TRP A 32 1.83 2.18 -1.26
C TRP A 32 1.09 0.87 -1.45
N TYR A 33 0.42 0.72 -2.57
CA TYR A 33 -0.20 -0.53 -2.98
C TYR A 33 0.42 -1.02 -4.29
N CYS A 34 0.56 -2.34 -4.42
CA CYS A 34 1.02 -2.91 -5.67
C CYS A 34 -0.08 -2.88 -6.73
N ASN A 35 0.21 -2.37 -7.93
CA ASN A 35 -0.76 -2.38 -9.05
C ASN A 35 -1.08 -3.81 -9.56
N ASN A 36 -0.22 -4.79 -9.27
CA ASN A 36 -0.41 -6.17 -9.72
C ASN A 36 -1.20 -7.03 -8.71
N CYS A 37 -0.86 -6.95 -7.42
CA CYS A 37 -1.48 -7.80 -6.39
C CYS A 37 -2.30 -7.05 -5.34
N HIS A 38 -2.37 -5.72 -5.43
CA HIS A 38 -3.08 -4.82 -4.51
C HIS A 38 -2.63 -4.89 -3.03
N HIS A 39 -1.56 -5.62 -2.71
CA HIS A 39 -1.04 -5.68 -1.34
C HIS A 39 -0.53 -4.29 -0.92
N VAL A 40 -0.86 -3.90 0.32
CA VAL A 40 -0.56 -2.57 0.86
C VAL A 40 0.61 -2.65 1.84
N LEU A 41 1.57 -1.75 1.69
CA LEU A 41 2.72 -1.62 2.58
C LEU A 41 2.91 -0.15 2.97
N HIS A 42 3.57 0.11 4.11
CA HIS A 42 3.98 1.47 4.44
C HIS A 42 4.85 2.07 3.33
N LEU A 43 4.57 3.32 2.96
CA LEU A 43 5.30 4.03 1.91
C LEU A 43 6.80 4.12 2.23
N ARG A 44 7.14 4.42 3.50
CA ARG A 44 8.54 4.48 3.96
C ARG A 44 9.27 3.14 3.80
N CYS A 45 8.56 2.04 4.01
CA CYS A 45 9.13 0.69 4.00
C CYS A 45 9.38 0.25 2.56
N ILE A 46 8.38 0.42 1.67
CA ILE A 46 8.55 0.05 0.27
C ILE A 46 9.59 0.93 -0.43
N ARG A 47 9.71 2.22 -0.06
CA ARG A 47 10.71 3.11 -0.63
C ARG A 47 12.13 2.64 -0.29
N LYS A 48 12.38 2.30 0.97
CA LYS A 48 13.67 1.73 1.40
C LYS A 48 13.95 0.40 0.71
N TRP A 49 12.95 -0.49 0.65
CA TRP A 49 13.05 -1.77 -0.03
C TRP A 49 13.40 -1.63 -1.52
N ALA A 50 12.69 -0.76 -2.23
CA ALA A 50 12.92 -0.50 -3.64
C ALA A 50 14.35 0.01 -3.89
N MET A 51 14.83 0.96 -3.07
CA MET A 51 16.19 1.48 -3.16
C MET A 51 17.25 0.40 -2.90
N SER A 52 17.04 -0.50 -1.93
CA SER A 52 18.02 -1.52 -1.58
C SER A 52 18.01 -2.76 -2.48
N SER A 53 16.90 -3.02 -3.18
CA SER A 53 16.72 -4.21 -4.03
C SER A 53 16.77 -3.91 -5.53
N MET A 54 17.09 -2.67 -5.91
CA MET A 54 17.12 -2.24 -7.30
C MET A 54 18.28 -2.88 -8.05
N VAL A 55 17.96 -3.55 -9.16
CA VAL A 55 18.90 -4.16 -10.10
C VAL A 55 18.44 -3.78 -11.50
N GLU A 56 19.33 -3.20 -12.32
CA GLU A 56 18.99 -2.72 -13.67
C GLU A 56 17.73 -1.81 -13.71
N SER A 57 17.68 -0.83 -12.79
CA SER A 57 16.55 0.09 -12.62
C SER A 57 15.19 -0.56 -12.36
N LYS A 58 15.19 -1.80 -11.87
CA LYS A 58 14.00 -2.60 -11.55
C LYS A 58 14.10 -3.13 -10.12
N TRP A 59 12.96 -3.24 -9.44
CA TRP A 59 12.85 -3.85 -8.12
C TRP A 59 11.58 -4.71 -8.05
N ARG A 60 11.53 -5.67 -7.12
CA ARG A 60 10.42 -6.64 -7.01
C ARG A 60 9.54 -6.34 -5.81
N CYS A 61 8.22 -6.41 -6.02
CA CYS A 61 7.23 -6.31 -4.96
C CYS A 61 7.46 -7.40 -3.90
N PRO A 62 7.54 -7.08 -2.59
CA PRO A 62 7.72 -8.07 -1.54
C PRO A 62 6.63 -9.15 -1.51
N ALA A 63 5.39 -8.78 -1.88
CA ALA A 63 4.23 -9.66 -1.78
C ALA A 63 4.06 -10.61 -2.98
N CYS A 64 4.29 -10.14 -4.21
CA CYS A 64 3.99 -10.92 -5.43
C CYS A 64 5.17 -11.05 -6.40
N GLN A 65 6.34 -10.50 -6.06
CA GLN A 65 7.53 -10.47 -6.91
C GLN A 65 7.37 -9.76 -8.26
N ASN A 66 6.24 -9.12 -8.55
CA ASN A 66 6.06 -8.31 -9.76
C ASN A 66 7.13 -7.22 -9.85
N THR A 67 7.67 -7.02 -11.05
CA THR A 67 8.69 -6.03 -11.33
C THR A 67 8.10 -4.62 -11.41
N ASN A 68 8.76 -3.67 -10.75
CA ASN A 68 8.46 -2.25 -10.76
C ASN A 68 9.73 -1.49 -11.14
N GLN A 69 9.58 -0.34 -11.79
CA GLN A 69 10.72 0.50 -12.21
C GLN A 69 10.82 1.76 -11.34
N ASP A 70 9.68 2.40 -11.07
CA ASP A 70 9.64 3.62 -10.26
C ASP A 70 9.72 3.32 -8.76
N ILE A 71 10.51 4.13 -8.05
CA ILE A 71 10.56 4.11 -6.59
C ILE A 71 9.34 4.88 -6.07
N PRO A 72 8.47 4.27 -5.24
CA PRO A 72 7.30 4.95 -4.69
C PRO A 72 7.70 6.19 -3.87
N ALA A 73 7.20 7.35 -4.29
CA ALA A 73 7.48 8.63 -3.64
C ALA A 73 6.26 9.28 -3.00
N GLU A 74 5.06 8.99 -3.51
CA GLU A 74 3.82 9.62 -3.08
C GLU A 74 2.82 8.60 -2.53
N TYR A 75 2.11 9.00 -1.47
CA TYR A 75 0.93 8.28 -0.99
C TYR A 75 -0.30 8.74 -1.77
N ARG A 76 -0.92 7.82 -2.48
CA ARG A 76 -2.15 8.04 -3.26
C ARG A 76 -3.20 7.00 -2.88
N CYS A 77 -4.48 7.32 -3.10
CA CYS A 77 -5.59 6.36 -2.98
C CYS A 77 -5.27 5.08 -3.76
N MET A 78 -5.92 3.97 -3.43
CA MET A 78 -5.85 2.73 -4.21
C MET A 78 -6.26 2.89 -5.69
N CYS A 79 -6.94 3.99 -6.02
CA CYS A 79 -7.33 4.37 -7.38
C CYS A 79 -6.29 5.22 -8.14
N GLY A 80 -5.21 5.66 -7.49
CA GLY A 80 -4.21 6.60 -8.00
C GLY A 80 -4.65 8.08 -8.11
N ALA A 81 -5.95 8.35 -8.13
CA ALA A 81 -6.51 9.66 -8.48
C ALA A 81 -6.32 10.77 -7.42
N VAL A 82 -6.26 10.42 -6.13
CA VAL A 82 -6.16 11.39 -5.02
C VAL A 82 -4.87 11.15 -4.24
N ARG A 83 -4.06 12.19 -4.09
CA ARG A 83 -2.86 12.19 -3.23
C ARG A 83 -3.28 12.45 -1.79
N ASN A 84 -2.67 11.71 -0.84
CA ASN A 84 -2.93 11.80 0.59
C ASN A 84 -4.45 11.79 0.90
N PRO A 85 -5.19 10.71 0.56
CA PRO A 85 -6.61 10.65 0.85
C PRO A 85 -6.87 10.82 2.35
N GLU A 86 -7.81 11.69 2.69
CA GLU A 86 -8.24 11.85 4.08
C GLU A 86 -9.03 10.62 4.52
N TYR A 87 -8.68 10.10 5.70
CA TYR A 87 -9.43 9.01 6.32
C TYR A 87 -10.34 9.56 7.41
N GLN A 88 -11.64 9.38 7.22
CA GLN A 88 -12.66 9.61 8.24
C GLN A 88 -13.41 8.32 8.50
N ARG A 89 -13.47 7.89 9.77
CA ARG A 89 -14.14 6.65 10.14
C ARG A 89 -15.61 6.70 9.72
N GLY A 90 -16.04 5.71 8.94
CA GLY A 90 -17.43 5.59 8.49
C GLY A 90 -17.78 6.40 7.24
N SER A 91 -16.88 7.25 6.73
CA SER A 91 -17.10 7.97 5.47
C SER A 91 -16.64 7.17 4.26
N ASN A 92 -15.35 6.82 4.22
CA ASN A 92 -14.71 6.05 3.15
C ASN A 92 -13.83 4.94 3.74
N GLY A 93 -13.57 3.89 2.96
CA GLY A 93 -12.61 2.86 3.34
C GLY A 93 -11.19 3.43 3.46
N ALA A 94 -10.40 2.90 4.38
CA ALA A 94 -9.01 3.31 4.59
C ALA A 94 -8.20 3.27 3.29
N HIS A 95 -7.41 4.33 3.04
CA HIS A 95 -6.58 4.50 1.84
C HIS A 95 -7.37 4.57 0.51
N THR A 96 -8.68 4.79 0.55
CA THR A 96 -9.53 5.01 -0.63
C THR A 96 -10.00 6.47 -0.72
N CYS A 97 -10.58 6.87 -1.84
CA CYS A 97 -11.15 8.23 -2.00
C CYS A 97 -12.65 8.25 -2.34
N GLY A 98 -13.35 7.12 -2.27
CA GLY A 98 -14.80 7.04 -2.52
C GLY A 98 -15.23 7.26 -3.98
N ARG A 99 -14.30 7.19 -4.94
CA ARG A 99 -14.59 7.16 -6.38
C ARG A 99 -14.68 5.73 -6.89
#